data_AF-A0A433T1U9-F1
#
_entry.id   AF-A0A433T1U9-F1
#
_cell.length_a   1.000
_cell.length_b   1.000
_cell.length_c   1.000
_cell.angle_alpha   90.00
_cell.angle_beta   90.00
_cell.angle_gamma   90.00
#
_symmetry.space_group_name_H-M   'P 1'
#
loop_
_entity.id
_entity.type
_entity.pdbx_description
1 polymer ?
#
loop_
_entity_poly.entity_id
_entity_poly.type
_entity_poly.pdbx_seq_one_letter_code
_entity_poly.pdbx_strand_id
1 'polypeptide(L)'
;MYREFNYDWKQLQIFLLHFWQSVNVRFQALVDPNVQLKLKSINKIMFESMQPFIERNRISPMSERVKVASVLEDFRAYVSEHYESNPQMPDHDIAVLLTGEDLCKEKPDGTWSKSSRGIAFVQGACISSRRFRNQTYDVGVAEVGRSYRGVLTTAHEVGHLLGAFHDGEKNSQACPLNSGHLMSRAWSEPYLYNRFSQCSRQNFRNFMQNTWYSDCLLSSDSRYSQVLPVPDTLPGQLMSLESQCHFFIGGEPCRGIPLESQCGRLCCEKWSQPFPSNEPAADGTTCGPNKVCFNGECLHKFAIPSL
;
A
#
# COMPACT_ATOMS: atom_id res chain seq x y z
N MET A 1 4.34 8.86 -10.95
CA MET A 1 5.42 8.63 -9.95
C MET A 1 6.82 9.10 -10.35
N TYR A 2 7.62 8.42 -11.18
CA TYR A 2 9.05 8.82 -11.36
C TYR A 2 9.25 10.27 -11.83
N ARG A 3 8.36 10.72 -12.73
CA ARG A 3 8.22 12.12 -13.14
C ARG A 3 8.00 13.09 -11.97
N GLU A 4 7.19 12.72 -10.97
CA GLU A 4 6.90 13.57 -9.81
C GLU A 4 8.11 13.75 -8.90
N PHE A 5 9.08 12.84 -8.96
CA PHE A 5 10.38 12.96 -8.29
C PHE A 5 11.42 13.63 -9.20
N ASN A 6 11.00 14.34 -10.26
CA ASN A 6 11.87 14.99 -11.24
C ASN A 6 12.90 14.03 -11.86
N TYR A 7 12.51 12.77 -12.05
CA TYR A 7 13.40 11.70 -12.52
C TYR A 7 14.65 11.48 -11.64
N ASP A 8 14.60 11.87 -10.37
CA ASP A 8 15.63 11.57 -9.37
C ASP A 8 15.37 10.18 -8.78
N TRP A 9 16.15 9.20 -9.26
CA TRP A 9 16.01 7.82 -8.80
C TRP A 9 16.39 7.64 -7.33
N LYS A 10 17.37 8.41 -6.84
CA LYS A 10 17.81 8.28 -5.45
C LYS A 10 16.72 8.76 -4.50
N GLN A 11 16.08 9.89 -4.80
CA GLN A 11 14.95 10.39 -4.02
C GLN A 11 13.75 9.45 -4.08
N LEU A 12 13.41 8.94 -5.27
CA LEU A 12 12.32 7.96 -5.41
C LEU A 12 12.61 6.69 -4.61
N GLN A 13 13.83 6.15 -4.68
CA GLN A 13 14.20 4.95 -3.94
C GLN A 13 14.13 5.17 -2.42
N ILE A 14 14.62 6.32 -1.92
CA ILE A 14 14.49 6.68 -0.50
C ILE A 14 13.01 6.73 -0.10
N PHE A 15 12.17 7.41 -0.88
CA PHE A 15 10.73 7.46 -0.63
C PHE A 15 10.11 6.07 -0.57
N LEU A 16 10.41 5.21 -1.55
CA LEU A 16 9.84 3.85 -1.63
C LEU A 16 10.25 2.98 -0.44
N LEU A 17 11.50 3.07 0.02
CA LEU A 17 11.95 2.34 1.21
C LEU A 17 11.17 2.76 2.46
N HIS A 18 10.97 4.06 2.69
CA HIS A 18 10.21 4.55 3.85
C HIS A 18 8.70 4.30 3.71
N PHE A 19 8.17 4.34 2.48
CA PHE A 19 6.80 3.97 2.19
C PHE A 19 6.54 2.52 2.60
N TRP A 20 7.39 1.60 2.16
CA TRP A 20 7.27 0.18 2.53
C TRP A 20 7.55 -0.09 4.00
N GLN A 21 8.40 0.70 4.67
CA GLN A 21 8.53 0.64 6.12
C GLN A 21 7.18 0.89 6.80
N SER A 22 6.47 1.95 6.41
CA SER A 22 5.13 2.22 6.95
C SER A 22 4.11 1.15 6.54
N VAL A 23 4.16 0.58 5.33
CA VAL A 23 3.30 -0.58 5.00
C VAL A 23 3.59 -1.74 5.96
N ASN A 24 4.86 -2.06 6.21
CA ASN A 24 5.29 -3.16 7.08
C ASN A 24 4.84 -2.96 8.54
N VAL A 25 4.83 -1.71 9.04
CA VAL A 25 4.32 -1.37 10.38
C VAL A 25 2.88 -1.86 10.60
N ARG A 26 2.04 -1.96 9.56
CA ARG A 26 0.66 -2.46 9.70
C ARG A 26 0.59 -3.97 9.94
N PHE A 27 1.65 -4.69 9.56
CA PHE A 27 1.80 -6.13 9.76
C PHE A 27 2.55 -6.45 11.06
N GLN A 28 3.32 -5.52 11.64
CA GLN A 28 4.09 -5.75 12.87
C GLN A 28 3.25 -6.16 14.09
N ALA A 29 1.97 -5.75 14.15
CA ALA A 29 1.07 -6.15 15.23
C ALA A 29 0.57 -7.61 15.10
N LEU A 30 0.89 -8.30 14.00
CA LEU A 30 0.54 -9.70 13.79
C LEU A 30 1.55 -10.60 14.51
N VAL A 31 1.08 -11.29 15.54
CA VAL A 31 1.89 -12.25 16.31
C VAL A 31 1.77 -13.66 15.72
N ASP A 32 0.59 -14.01 15.23
CA ASP A 32 0.27 -15.32 14.69
C ASP A 32 -0.76 -15.19 13.54
N PRO A 33 -0.34 -15.33 12.27
CA PRO A 33 1.06 -15.53 11.86
C PRO A 33 1.89 -14.26 12.09
N ASN A 34 3.18 -14.42 12.37
CA ASN A 34 4.13 -13.30 12.32
C ASN A 34 4.47 -13.03 10.84
N VAL A 35 4.19 -11.81 10.38
CA VAL A 35 4.39 -11.40 9.00
C VAL A 35 5.33 -10.20 8.97
N GLN A 36 6.43 -10.35 8.23
CA GLN A 36 7.37 -9.27 7.94
C GLN A 36 7.56 -9.16 6.43
N LEU A 37 7.24 -7.99 5.87
CA LEU A 37 7.47 -7.71 4.46
C LEU A 37 8.94 -7.39 4.24
N LYS A 38 9.56 -8.09 3.29
CA LYS A 38 10.96 -7.87 2.92
C LYS A 38 11.03 -7.43 1.46
N LEU A 39 11.68 -6.29 1.21
CA LEU A 39 11.87 -5.79 -0.14
C LEU A 39 13.06 -6.48 -0.80
N LYS A 40 12.83 -7.13 -1.94
CA LYS A 40 13.90 -7.80 -2.69
C LYS A 40 14.37 -7.00 -3.90
N SER A 41 13.45 -6.37 -4.60
CA SER A 41 13.75 -5.52 -5.75
C SER A 41 12.78 -4.34 -5.80
N ILE A 42 13.26 -3.23 -6.37
CA ILE A 42 12.43 -2.09 -6.75
C ILE A 42 12.77 -1.77 -8.20
N ASN A 43 11.77 -1.84 -9.07
CA ASN A 43 11.91 -1.56 -10.48
C ASN A 43 11.20 -0.25 -10.80
N LYS A 44 11.84 0.60 -11.60
CA LYS A 44 11.24 1.86 -12.07
C LYS A 44 10.82 1.73 -13.52
N ILE A 45 9.65 2.26 -13.83
CA ILE A 45 9.23 2.51 -15.20
C ILE A 45 9.69 3.92 -15.58
N MET A 46 10.51 4.03 -16.62
CA MET A 46 11.12 5.31 -17.02
C MET A 46 10.23 6.11 -17.98
N PHE A 47 9.54 5.43 -18.89
CA PHE A 47 8.79 6.03 -19.99
C PHE A 47 7.38 5.45 -20.07
N GLU A 48 6.45 6.22 -20.62
CA GLU A 48 5.06 5.79 -20.86
C GLU A 48 5.00 4.53 -21.74
N SER A 49 5.89 4.40 -22.73
CA SER A 49 6.01 3.21 -23.57
C SER A 49 6.39 1.93 -22.81
N MET A 50 6.93 2.03 -21.59
CA MET A 50 7.29 0.89 -20.74
C MET A 50 6.19 0.46 -19.78
N GLN A 51 5.06 1.17 -19.73
CA GLN A 51 3.90 0.84 -18.90
C GLN A 51 2.64 0.62 -19.75
N PRO A 52 2.64 -0.35 -20.69
CA PRO A 52 1.46 -0.61 -21.52
C PRO A 52 0.21 -0.94 -20.68
N PHE A 53 0.40 -1.52 -19.49
CA PHE A 53 -0.66 -1.79 -18.51
C PHE A 53 -1.35 -0.54 -17.95
N ILE A 54 -0.70 0.63 -17.99
CA ILE A 54 -1.32 1.93 -17.71
C ILE A 54 -1.87 2.55 -19.00
N GLU A 55 -1.03 2.68 -20.03
CA GLU A 55 -1.36 3.49 -21.21
C GLU A 55 -2.54 2.95 -22.02
N ARG A 56 -2.68 1.63 -22.12
CA ARG A 56 -3.82 0.98 -22.81
C ARG A 56 -5.13 1.12 -22.04
N ASN A 57 -5.05 1.40 -20.75
CA ASN A 57 -6.18 1.38 -19.82
C ASN A 57 -6.61 2.78 -19.37
N ARG A 58 -6.12 3.85 -20.02
CA ARG A 58 -6.64 5.22 -19.80
C ARG A 58 -8.11 5.29 -20.21
N ILE A 59 -8.93 5.94 -19.38
CA ILE A 59 -10.37 6.09 -19.62
C ILE A 59 -10.64 7.01 -20.82
N SER A 60 -9.78 8.02 -21.00
CA SER A 60 -9.76 8.85 -22.19
C SER A 60 -8.31 9.23 -22.53
N PRO A 61 -8.01 9.62 -23.79
CA PRO A 61 -6.68 10.07 -24.17
C PRO A 61 -6.14 11.15 -23.22
N MET A 62 -4.88 11.02 -22.82
CA MET A 62 -4.17 11.94 -21.91
C MET A 62 -4.77 12.08 -20.49
N SER A 63 -5.78 11.31 -20.12
CA SER A 63 -6.34 11.36 -18.76
C SER A 63 -5.42 10.64 -17.78
N GLU A 64 -5.27 11.22 -16.58
CA GLU A 64 -4.64 10.56 -15.44
C GLU A 64 -5.52 9.41 -14.87
N ARG A 65 -6.72 9.20 -15.41
CA ARG A 65 -7.68 8.20 -14.93
C ARG A 65 -7.59 6.91 -15.72
N VAL A 66 -7.45 5.79 -15.01
CA VAL A 66 -7.28 4.46 -15.60
C VAL A 66 -8.28 3.43 -15.05
N LYS A 67 -8.58 2.40 -15.86
CA LYS A 67 -9.52 1.33 -15.50
C LYS A 67 -8.86 0.32 -14.57
N VAL A 68 -9.18 0.37 -13.27
CA VAL A 68 -8.44 -0.36 -12.22
C VAL A 68 -8.36 -1.88 -12.47
N ALA A 69 -9.46 -2.52 -12.87
CA ALA A 69 -9.49 -3.96 -13.13
C ALA A 69 -8.63 -4.35 -14.33
N SER A 70 -8.71 -3.58 -15.42
CA SER A 70 -7.92 -3.84 -16.63
C SER A 70 -6.42 -3.58 -16.40
N VAL A 71 -6.07 -2.57 -15.59
CA VAL A 71 -4.68 -2.32 -15.19
C VAL A 71 -4.09 -3.52 -14.45
N LEU A 72 -4.84 -4.14 -13.51
CA LEU A 72 -4.37 -5.33 -12.80
C LEU A 72 -4.12 -6.51 -13.75
N GLU A 73 -5.06 -6.75 -14.67
CA GLU A 73 -4.98 -7.84 -15.65
C GLU A 73 -3.80 -7.65 -16.62
N ASP A 74 -3.59 -6.45 -17.13
CA ASP A 74 -2.44 -6.16 -18.01
C ASP A 74 -1.12 -6.14 -17.23
N PHE A 75 -1.13 -5.69 -15.96
CA PHE A 75 0.04 -5.69 -15.12
C PHE A 75 0.49 -7.11 -14.78
N ARG A 76 -0.44 -8.04 -14.47
CA ARG A 76 -0.06 -9.45 -14.28
C ARG A 76 0.57 -10.07 -15.52
N ALA A 77 0.06 -9.73 -16.71
CA ALA A 77 0.61 -10.23 -17.97
C ALA A 77 2.03 -9.68 -18.19
N TYR A 78 2.22 -8.38 -17.93
CA TYR A 78 3.53 -7.74 -17.98
C TYR A 78 4.54 -8.38 -17.02
N VAL A 79 4.15 -8.62 -15.76
CA VAL A 79 5.02 -9.28 -14.77
C VAL A 79 5.40 -10.67 -15.23
N SER A 80 4.45 -11.46 -15.73
CA SER A 80 4.69 -12.79 -16.28
C SER A 80 5.69 -12.76 -17.45
N GLU A 81 5.43 -11.92 -18.44
CA GLU A 81 6.16 -11.88 -19.71
C GLU A 81 7.55 -11.24 -19.61
N HIS A 82 7.74 -10.26 -18.72
CA HIS A 82 8.98 -9.46 -18.68
C HIS A 82 9.81 -9.63 -17.41
N TYR A 83 9.18 -9.88 -16.26
CA TYR A 83 9.89 -10.03 -14.99
C TYR A 83 10.14 -11.49 -14.69
N GLU A 84 9.07 -12.30 -14.62
CA GLU A 84 9.15 -13.68 -14.20
C GLU A 84 9.80 -14.58 -15.25
N SER A 85 9.60 -14.31 -16.54
CA SER A 85 10.29 -15.00 -17.63
C SER A 85 11.81 -14.75 -17.68
N ASN A 86 12.28 -13.66 -17.06
CA ASN A 86 13.68 -13.27 -17.09
C ASN A 86 14.47 -13.91 -15.92
N PRO A 87 15.37 -14.89 -16.19
CA PRO A 87 16.10 -15.60 -15.14
C PRO A 87 17.08 -14.72 -14.35
N GLN A 88 17.38 -13.50 -14.81
CA GLN A 88 18.23 -12.55 -14.09
C GLN A 88 17.46 -11.77 -13.01
N MET A 89 16.13 -11.71 -13.09
CA MET A 89 15.32 -11.00 -12.10
C MET A 89 15.12 -11.88 -10.85
N PRO A 90 15.28 -11.32 -9.64
CA PRO A 90 15.15 -12.10 -8.42
C PRO A 90 13.71 -12.59 -8.21
N ASP A 91 13.54 -13.81 -7.69
CA ASP A 91 12.22 -14.37 -7.32
C ASP A 91 11.47 -13.45 -6.36
N HIS A 92 10.15 -13.47 -6.38
CA HIS A 92 9.31 -12.76 -5.41
C HIS A 92 8.15 -13.66 -4.97
N ASP A 93 7.58 -13.32 -3.82
CA ASP A 93 6.38 -13.99 -3.29
C ASP A 93 5.12 -13.18 -3.61
N ILE A 94 5.28 -11.87 -3.79
CA ILE A 94 4.30 -10.90 -4.29
C ILE A 94 5.00 -9.77 -5.07
N ALA A 95 4.28 -9.13 -6.00
CA ALA A 95 4.72 -7.92 -6.69
C ALA A 95 3.62 -6.85 -6.71
N VAL A 96 3.95 -5.60 -6.33
CA VAL A 96 2.95 -4.52 -6.24
C VAL A 96 3.34 -3.35 -7.15
N LEU A 97 2.44 -2.97 -8.05
CA LEU A 97 2.54 -1.75 -8.82
C LEU A 97 2.07 -0.57 -7.97
N LEU A 98 2.99 0.36 -7.69
CA LEU A 98 2.65 1.65 -7.10
C LEU A 98 2.52 2.68 -8.23
N THR A 99 1.35 3.29 -8.37
CA THR A 99 1.07 4.26 -9.45
C THR A 99 0.66 5.62 -8.92
N GLY A 100 1.00 6.67 -9.67
CA GLY A 100 0.51 8.04 -9.40
C GLY A 100 -0.77 8.38 -10.19
N GLU A 101 -1.25 7.46 -11.03
CA GLU A 101 -2.49 7.62 -11.80
C GLU A 101 -3.73 7.41 -10.90
N ASP A 102 -4.87 7.97 -11.29
CA ASP A 102 -6.16 7.78 -10.62
C ASP A 102 -6.83 6.47 -11.06
N LEU A 103 -6.82 5.47 -10.18
CA LEU A 103 -7.53 4.22 -10.38
C LEU A 103 -9.04 4.44 -10.28
N CYS A 104 -9.75 3.98 -11.31
CA CYS A 104 -11.18 4.18 -11.44
C CYS A 104 -11.90 2.86 -11.68
N LYS A 105 -13.03 2.69 -10.99
CA LYS A 105 -13.98 1.59 -11.20
C LYS A 105 -15.18 2.09 -11.98
N GLU A 106 -15.56 1.35 -13.02
CA GLU A 106 -16.78 1.60 -13.78
C GLU A 106 -18.01 1.29 -12.93
N LYS A 107 -19.00 2.17 -12.97
CA LYS A 107 -20.31 1.97 -12.35
C LYS A 107 -21.29 1.38 -13.36
N PRO A 108 -22.39 0.75 -12.91
CA PRO A 108 -23.41 0.20 -13.81
C PRO A 108 -24.03 1.21 -14.79
N ASP A 109 -23.98 2.50 -14.47
CA ASP A 109 -24.48 3.59 -15.32
C ASP A 109 -23.46 4.06 -16.40
N GLY A 110 -22.30 3.39 -16.51
CA GLY A 110 -21.22 3.73 -17.43
C GLY A 110 -20.32 4.88 -16.95
N THR A 111 -20.57 5.44 -15.76
CA THR A 111 -19.70 6.48 -15.19
C THR A 111 -18.52 5.88 -14.41
N TRP A 112 -17.46 6.67 -14.23
CA TRP A 112 -16.23 6.23 -13.58
C TRP A 112 -16.09 6.81 -12.17
N SER A 113 -15.84 5.94 -11.19
CA SER A 113 -15.68 6.29 -9.76
C SER A 113 -14.23 6.14 -9.29
N LYS A 114 -13.72 7.11 -8.53
CA LYS A 114 -12.41 7.02 -7.82
C LYS A 114 -12.52 6.32 -6.45
N SER A 115 -13.50 5.42 -6.29
CA SER A 115 -13.77 4.75 -5.01
C SER A 115 -12.84 3.57 -4.72
N SER A 116 -12.08 3.09 -5.72
CA SER A 116 -11.10 2.01 -5.58
C SER A 116 -9.74 2.59 -5.88
N ARG A 117 -8.92 2.72 -4.82
CA ARG A 117 -7.54 3.24 -4.89
C ARG A 117 -6.50 2.13 -5.02
N GLY A 118 -6.95 0.87 -5.06
CA GLY A 118 -6.12 -0.30 -5.19
C GLY A 118 -6.95 -1.51 -5.57
N ILE A 119 -6.27 -2.56 -6.03
CA ILE A 119 -6.83 -3.87 -6.32
C ILE A 119 -5.73 -4.93 -6.27
N ALA A 120 -6.04 -6.12 -5.78
CA ALA A 120 -5.17 -7.29 -5.84
C ALA A 120 -5.97 -8.59 -5.96
N PHE A 121 -5.30 -9.67 -6.36
CA PHE A 121 -5.89 -11.00 -6.33
C PHE A 121 -5.90 -11.52 -4.88
N VAL A 122 -7.08 -11.90 -4.40
CA VAL A 122 -7.21 -12.50 -3.07
C VAL A 122 -6.54 -13.87 -3.05
N GLN A 123 -5.75 -14.15 -2.01
CA GLN A 123 -4.91 -15.32 -1.89
C GLN A 123 -3.83 -15.42 -2.97
N GLY A 124 -3.50 -14.35 -3.69
CA GLY A 124 -2.61 -14.42 -4.86
C GLY A 124 -1.14 -14.77 -4.58
N ALA A 125 -0.65 -14.51 -3.36
CA ALA A 125 0.77 -14.71 -3.03
C ALA A 125 1.26 -16.12 -3.37
N CYS A 126 2.52 -16.23 -3.79
CA CYS A 126 3.17 -17.44 -4.32
C CYS A 126 2.71 -17.94 -5.70
N ILE A 127 1.62 -17.44 -6.29
CA ILE A 127 1.28 -17.79 -7.68
C ILE A 127 2.05 -16.92 -8.67
N SER A 128 3.33 -17.24 -8.84
CA SER A 128 4.16 -16.74 -9.95
C SER A 128 4.23 -17.73 -11.11
N SER A 129 4.50 -17.26 -12.33
CA SER A 129 4.61 -18.14 -13.51
C SER A 129 5.77 -19.12 -13.39
N ARG A 130 6.81 -18.76 -12.63
CA ARG A 130 7.96 -19.62 -12.29
C ARG A 130 7.52 -20.85 -11.49
N ARG A 131 6.52 -20.70 -10.62
CA ARG A 131 6.05 -21.76 -9.74
C ARG A 131 4.85 -22.51 -10.30
N PHE A 132 3.91 -21.81 -10.93
CA PHE A 132 2.62 -22.36 -11.36
C PHE A 132 2.40 -22.33 -12.88
N ARG A 133 3.49 -22.36 -13.67
CA ARG A 133 3.49 -22.52 -15.15
C ARG A 133 2.50 -21.59 -15.87
N ASN A 134 2.92 -20.35 -16.11
CA ASN A 134 2.16 -19.29 -16.81
C ASN A 134 0.93 -18.78 -16.05
N GLN A 135 0.88 -18.96 -14.73
CA GLN A 135 -0.11 -18.32 -13.88
C GLN A 135 0.58 -17.27 -13.03
N THR A 136 0.08 -16.03 -13.07
CA THR A 136 0.62 -14.90 -12.30
C THR A 136 -0.55 -14.21 -11.61
N TYR A 137 -0.72 -14.49 -10.33
CA TYR A 137 -1.78 -13.92 -9.49
C TYR A 137 -1.21 -13.30 -8.21
N ASP A 138 0.10 -13.35 -8.01
CA ASP A 138 0.82 -12.75 -6.88
C ASP A 138 1.02 -11.22 -7.02
N VAL A 139 0.16 -10.56 -7.80
CA VAL A 139 0.27 -9.13 -8.10
C VAL A 139 -0.86 -8.28 -7.50
N GLY A 140 -0.50 -7.04 -7.12
CA GLY A 140 -1.44 -5.99 -6.70
C GLY A 140 -1.10 -4.63 -7.30
N VAL A 141 -2.04 -3.70 -7.24
CA VAL A 141 -1.89 -2.32 -7.73
C VAL A 141 -2.43 -1.37 -6.68
N ALA A 142 -1.69 -0.30 -6.37
CA ALA A 142 -2.12 0.74 -5.45
C ALA A 142 -1.78 2.15 -5.98
N GLU A 143 -2.72 3.07 -5.83
CA GLU A 143 -2.47 4.51 -5.95
C GLU A 143 -1.59 4.97 -4.80
N VAL A 144 -0.57 5.76 -5.11
CA VAL A 144 0.25 6.43 -4.10
C VAL A 144 0.56 7.86 -4.53
N GLY A 145 0.86 8.70 -3.54
CA GLY A 145 1.30 10.08 -3.77
C GLY A 145 2.52 10.43 -2.95
N ARG A 146 3.22 11.51 -3.33
CA ARG A 146 4.44 11.99 -2.64
C ARG A 146 4.24 12.30 -1.16
N SER A 147 3.02 12.59 -0.72
CA SER A 147 2.68 12.80 0.69
C SER A 147 2.62 11.52 1.55
N TYR A 148 3.12 10.38 1.04
CA TYR A 148 2.94 9.04 1.60
C TYR A 148 1.48 8.55 1.63
N ARG A 149 0.59 9.21 0.87
CA ARG A 149 -0.73 8.68 0.55
C ARG A 149 -0.58 7.33 -0.16
N GLY A 150 -1.43 6.37 0.16
CA GLY A 150 -1.46 5.03 -0.41
C GLY A 150 -0.87 3.95 0.49
N VAL A 151 -0.29 4.28 1.66
CA VAL A 151 0.28 3.28 2.59
C VAL A 151 -0.80 2.32 3.08
N LEU A 152 -1.94 2.84 3.54
CA LEU A 152 -3.05 2.00 4.01
C LEU A 152 -3.65 1.18 2.88
N THR A 153 -3.83 1.79 1.71
CA THR A 153 -4.31 1.08 0.52
C THR A 153 -3.36 -0.05 0.13
N THR A 154 -2.05 0.20 0.11
CA THR A 154 -1.07 -0.84 -0.21
C THR A 154 -1.08 -1.96 0.82
N ALA A 155 -1.16 -1.64 2.12
CA ALA A 155 -1.29 -2.64 3.17
C ALA A 155 -2.57 -3.48 3.03
N HIS A 156 -3.68 -2.85 2.63
CA HIS A 156 -4.95 -3.52 2.34
C HIS A 156 -4.81 -4.51 1.17
N GLU A 157 -4.22 -4.08 0.05
CA GLU A 157 -4.02 -4.93 -1.12
C GLU A 157 -3.04 -6.09 -0.84
N VAL A 158 -1.99 -5.85 -0.06
CA VAL A 158 -1.11 -6.93 0.44
C VAL A 158 -1.89 -7.88 1.36
N GLY A 159 -2.80 -7.37 2.18
CA GLY A 159 -3.73 -8.20 2.96
C GLY A 159 -4.56 -9.14 2.07
N HIS A 160 -5.05 -8.67 0.93
CA HIS A 160 -5.72 -9.53 -0.04
C HIS A 160 -4.79 -10.62 -0.58
N LEU A 161 -3.57 -10.29 -0.99
CA LEU A 161 -2.58 -11.26 -1.49
C LEU A 161 -2.28 -12.36 -0.46
N LEU A 162 -2.24 -12.00 0.83
CA LEU A 162 -2.04 -12.92 1.96
C LEU A 162 -3.33 -13.63 2.42
N GLY A 163 -4.43 -13.46 1.67
CA GLY A 163 -5.64 -14.25 1.79
C GLY A 163 -6.79 -13.62 2.57
N ALA A 164 -6.67 -12.37 3.04
CA ALA A 164 -7.78 -11.70 3.69
C ALA A 164 -8.88 -11.32 2.68
N PHE A 165 -10.12 -11.59 3.05
CA PHE A 165 -11.30 -10.98 2.42
C PHE A 165 -11.69 -9.70 3.16
N HIS A 166 -12.50 -8.85 2.51
CA HIS A 166 -13.12 -7.72 3.20
C HIS A 166 -13.92 -8.22 4.40
N ASP A 167 -13.89 -7.46 5.49
CA ASP A 167 -14.71 -7.78 6.66
C ASP A 167 -16.20 -7.83 6.27
N GLY A 168 -16.93 -8.81 6.79
CA GLY A 168 -18.35 -9.03 6.48
C GLY A 168 -18.60 -9.76 5.15
N GLU A 169 -17.57 -10.17 4.43
CA GLU A 169 -17.68 -10.91 3.17
C GLU A 169 -16.99 -12.27 3.22
N LYS A 170 -17.53 -13.28 2.50
CA LYS A 170 -16.92 -14.61 2.32
C LYS A 170 -16.37 -15.16 3.65
N ASN A 171 -15.09 -15.52 3.74
CA ASN A 171 -14.50 -16.09 4.96
C ASN A 171 -14.31 -15.09 6.12
N SER A 172 -14.86 -13.87 6.02
CA SER A 172 -14.81 -12.82 7.04
C SER A 172 -16.19 -12.38 7.55
N GLN A 173 -17.26 -13.14 7.31
CA GLN A 173 -18.65 -12.79 7.71
C GLN A 173 -18.83 -12.58 9.22
N ALA A 174 -17.95 -13.15 10.06
CA ALA A 174 -17.99 -12.97 11.51
C ALA A 174 -17.59 -11.56 11.96
N CYS A 175 -17.00 -10.75 11.08
CA CYS A 175 -16.67 -9.35 11.35
C CYS A 175 -17.67 -8.43 10.64
N PRO A 176 -18.06 -7.29 11.22
CA PRO A 176 -18.99 -6.36 10.58
C PRO A 176 -18.41 -5.75 9.29
N LEU A 177 -19.25 -5.51 8.28
CA LEU A 177 -18.86 -4.83 7.03
C LEU A 177 -18.17 -3.47 7.25
N ASN A 178 -18.63 -2.74 8.28
CA ASN A 178 -18.08 -1.44 8.70
C ASN A 178 -17.36 -1.57 10.05
N SER A 179 -16.55 -2.62 10.21
CA SER A 179 -15.75 -2.84 11.42
C SER A 179 -14.76 -1.71 11.72
N GLY A 180 -14.52 -0.80 10.76
CA GLY A 180 -13.52 0.26 10.84
C GLY A 180 -12.08 -0.24 10.63
N HIS A 181 -11.85 -1.55 10.57
CA HIS A 181 -10.51 -2.13 10.41
C HIS A 181 -10.00 -1.95 8.98
N LEU A 182 -8.71 -2.23 8.78
CA LEU A 182 -8.01 -2.02 7.50
C LEU A 182 -8.72 -2.72 6.33
N MET A 183 -9.28 -3.91 6.53
CA MET A 183 -10.03 -4.68 5.51
C MET A 183 -11.54 -4.37 5.46
N SER A 184 -12.02 -3.35 6.17
CA SER A 184 -13.43 -2.96 6.13
C SER A 184 -13.73 -2.07 4.91
N ARG A 185 -15.01 -1.94 4.56
CA ARG A 185 -15.44 -1.07 3.44
C ARG A 185 -15.32 0.43 3.75
N ALA A 186 -15.16 0.80 5.02
CA ALA A 186 -15.15 2.19 5.46
C ALA A 186 -14.17 2.40 6.64
N TRP A 187 -13.19 3.28 6.43
CA TRP A 187 -12.26 3.70 7.47
C TRP A 187 -12.88 4.83 8.30
N SER A 188 -13.52 4.45 9.41
CA SER A 188 -14.22 5.38 10.30
C SER A 188 -13.43 5.77 11.54
N GLU A 189 -12.47 4.94 11.96
CA GLU A 189 -11.74 5.11 13.21
C GLU A 189 -10.24 4.83 13.02
N PRO A 190 -9.34 5.81 13.34
CA PRO A 190 -7.91 5.71 13.13
C PRO A 190 -7.18 4.53 13.74
N TYR A 191 -7.49 4.21 14.99
CA TYR A 191 -6.89 3.07 15.65
C TYR A 191 -7.24 1.77 14.90
N LEU A 192 -8.49 1.61 14.45
CA LEU A 192 -8.95 0.41 13.77
C LEU A 192 -8.40 0.30 12.35
N TYR A 193 -8.45 1.36 11.53
CA TYR A 193 -8.06 1.24 10.12
C TYR A 193 -6.55 1.03 9.92
N ASN A 194 -5.72 1.22 10.96
CA ASN A 194 -4.30 0.84 10.96
C ASN A 194 -4.04 -0.62 11.38
N ARG A 195 -5.10 -1.39 11.67
CA ARG A 195 -5.02 -2.75 12.22
C ARG A 195 -5.92 -3.73 11.46
N PHE A 196 -5.49 -4.98 11.41
CA PHE A 196 -6.26 -6.08 10.84
C PHE A 196 -7.30 -6.61 11.84
N SER A 197 -8.52 -6.89 11.37
CA SER A 197 -9.58 -7.47 12.20
C SER A 197 -9.21 -8.88 12.66
N GLN A 198 -9.99 -9.45 13.59
CA GLN A 198 -9.83 -10.86 13.94
C GLN A 198 -10.08 -11.80 12.74
N CYS A 199 -10.97 -11.42 11.81
CA CYS A 199 -11.26 -12.20 10.62
C CYS A 199 -10.11 -12.15 9.61
N SER A 200 -9.51 -10.98 9.39
CA SER A 200 -8.31 -10.86 8.56
C SER A 200 -7.15 -11.70 9.12
N ARG A 201 -6.93 -11.64 10.44
CA ARG A 201 -5.92 -12.46 11.13
C ARG A 201 -6.16 -13.96 10.96
N GLN A 202 -7.41 -14.40 11.08
CA GLN A 202 -7.77 -15.80 10.85
C GLN A 202 -7.54 -16.23 9.39
N ASN A 203 -7.88 -15.37 8.42
CA ASN A 203 -7.61 -15.64 7.02
C ASN A 203 -6.11 -15.77 6.73
N PHE A 204 -5.27 -14.91 7.30
CA PHE A 204 -3.82 -15.03 7.19
C PHE A 204 -3.31 -16.37 7.74
N ARG A 205 -3.78 -16.79 8.93
CA ARG A 205 -3.45 -18.11 9.48
C ARG A 205 -3.82 -19.24 8.54
N ASN A 206 -5.08 -19.25 8.08
CA ASN A 206 -5.59 -20.29 7.19
C ASN A 206 -4.79 -20.34 5.88
N PHE A 207 -4.43 -19.19 5.33
CA PHE A 207 -3.63 -19.09 4.12
C PHE A 207 -2.21 -19.63 4.32
N MET A 208 -1.52 -19.24 5.39
CA MET A 208 -0.16 -19.70 5.69
C MET A 208 -0.08 -21.18 6.09
N GLN A 209 -1.15 -21.73 6.67
CA GLN A 209 -1.26 -23.17 6.96
C GLN A 209 -1.45 -24.01 5.70
N ASN A 210 -1.87 -23.39 4.60
CA ASN A 210 -2.10 -24.07 3.33
C ASN A 210 -0.80 -24.25 2.52
N THR A 211 0.14 -25.01 3.08
CA THR A 211 1.54 -25.06 2.61
C THR A 211 1.75 -25.57 1.19
N TRP A 212 0.81 -26.33 0.61
CA TRP A 212 0.92 -26.72 -0.81
C TRP A 212 0.96 -25.50 -1.75
N TYR A 213 0.42 -24.38 -1.29
CA TYR A 213 0.27 -23.16 -2.04
C TYR A 213 1.17 -22.03 -1.54
N SER A 214 1.23 -21.82 -0.22
CA SER A 214 1.82 -20.64 0.43
C SER A 214 3.18 -20.88 1.10
N ASP A 215 3.81 -22.05 0.92
CA ASP A 215 5.13 -22.37 1.51
C ASP A 215 6.23 -21.37 1.10
N CYS A 216 6.05 -20.63 0.01
CA CYS A 216 7.02 -19.65 -0.48
C CYS A 216 7.21 -18.49 0.50
N LEU A 217 6.28 -18.30 1.44
CA LEU A 217 6.30 -17.24 2.46
C LEU A 217 6.99 -17.69 3.77
N LEU A 218 7.33 -18.97 3.91
CA LEU A 218 7.90 -19.51 5.14
C LEU A 218 9.40 -19.21 5.24
N SER A 219 9.82 -18.67 6.39
CA SER A 219 11.16 -18.08 6.63
C SER A 219 12.39 -18.98 6.52
N SER A 220 12.26 -20.23 6.06
CA SER A 220 13.35 -21.20 5.96
C SER A 220 14.20 -21.07 4.69
N ASP A 221 13.97 -20.05 3.86
CA ASP A 221 14.61 -19.94 2.56
C ASP A 221 15.85 -19.04 2.54
N SER A 222 16.97 -19.58 2.03
CA SER A 222 18.18 -18.81 1.69
C SER A 222 17.93 -17.60 0.77
N ARG A 223 16.79 -17.59 0.03
CA ARG A 223 16.31 -16.49 -0.81
C ARG A 223 16.04 -15.19 -0.04
N TYR A 224 15.92 -15.22 1.29
CA TYR A 224 15.73 -14.03 2.13
C TYR A 224 17.04 -13.34 2.56
N SER A 225 18.20 -13.84 2.12
CA SER A 225 19.51 -13.25 2.45
C SER A 225 19.85 -11.99 1.63
N GLN A 226 19.24 -11.82 0.45
CA GLN A 226 19.48 -10.68 -0.43
C GLN A 226 18.26 -9.76 -0.46
N VAL A 227 18.10 -8.97 0.60
CA VAL A 227 17.00 -7.99 0.73
C VAL A 227 17.55 -6.58 0.75
N LEU A 228 16.78 -5.63 0.24
CA LEU A 228 17.07 -4.21 0.34
C LEU A 228 16.92 -3.77 1.81
N PRO A 229 17.86 -2.94 2.33
CA PRO A 229 17.77 -2.44 3.70
C PRO A 229 16.62 -1.43 3.79
N VAL A 230 15.53 -1.85 4.41
CA VAL A 230 14.43 -0.95 4.79
C VAL A 230 14.86 -0.20 6.06
N PRO A 231 14.80 1.14 6.09
CA PRO A 231 15.28 1.92 7.22
C PRO A 231 14.28 1.90 8.39
N ASP A 232 14.81 1.93 9.61
CA ASP A 232 14.01 2.08 10.83
C ASP A 232 13.43 3.51 10.95
N THR A 233 13.96 4.47 10.20
CA THR A 233 13.46 5.83 10.13
C THR A 233 12.03 5.83 9.55
N LEU A 234 11.10 6.49 10.23
CA LEU A 234 9.72 6.59 9.80
C LEU A 234 9.53 7.76 8.80
N PRO A 235 8.61 7.65 7.82
CA PRO A 235 8.48 8.63 6.74
C PRO A 235 8.23 10.08 7.19
N GLY A 236 7.46 10.28 8.25
CA GLY A 236 7.17 11.59 8.83
C GLY A 236 8.36 12.23 9.58
N GLN A 237 9.44 11.49 9.81
CA GLN A 237 10.73 12.05 10.23
C GLN A 237 11.49 12.68 9.05
N LEU A 238 11.21 12.25 7.83
CA LEU A 238 11.76 12.83 6.60
C LEU A 238 10.88 13.93 6.01
N MET A 239 9.57 13.84 6.21
CA MET A 239 8.59 14.74 5.63
C MET A 239 7.71 15.36 6.70
N SER A 240 7.91 16.66 6.93
CA SER A 240 7.09 17.43 7.88
C SER A 240 5.62 17.45 7.48
N LEU A 241 4.74 17.83 8.40
CA LEU A 241 3.30 17.96 8.15
C LEU A 241 3.02 18.98 7.03
N GLU A 242 3.78 20.08 7.00
CA GLU A 242 3.74 21.11 5.95
C GLU A 242 4.10 20.51 4.59
N SER A 243 5.18 19.73 4.53
CA SER A 243 5.62 19.07 3.30
C SER A 243 4.59 18.04 2.81
N GLN A 244 3.95 17.30 3.73
CA GLN A 244 2.86 16.38 3.38
C GLN A 244 1.67 17.14 2.76
N CYS A 245 1.27 18.29 3.31
CA CYS A 245 0.20 19.11 2.75
C CYS A 245 0.58 19.78 1.43
N HIS A 246 1.83 20.20 1.28
CA HIS A 246 2.36 20.71 0.03
C HIS A 246 2.26 19.66 -1.08
N PHE A 247 2.69 18.42 -0.81
CA PHE A 247 2.59 17.35 -1.81
C PHE A 247 1.17 16.80 -2.01
N PHE A 248 0.28 16.94 -1.02
CA PHE A 248 -1.09 16.44 -1.15
C PHE A 248 -1.96 17.36 -2.01
N ILE A 249 -1.96 18.67 -1.75
CA ILE A 249 -2.84 19.64 -2.45
C ILE A 249 -2.12 20.93 -2.89
N GLY A 250 -0.82 21.06 -2.63
CA GLY A 250 -0.10 22.34 -2.78
C GLY A 250 -0.60 23.37 -1.78
N GLY A 251 -0.83 22.94 -0.53
CA GLY A 251 -1.36 23.77 0.55
C GLY A 251 -0.60 23.56 1.86
N GLU A 252 -1.18 24.05 2.95
CA GLU A 252 -0.58 24.07 4.28
C GLU A 252 -1.40 23.20 5.25
N PRO A 253 -0.90 22.86 6.44
CA PRO A 253 -1.71 22.20 7.46
C PRO A 253 -2.92 23.05 7.87
N CYS A 254 -4.08 22.42 8.08
CA CYS A 254 -5.29 23.12 8.53
C CYS A 254 -5.06 23.89 9.83
N ARG A 255 -5.41 25.17 9.86
CA ARG A 255 -5.35 26.00 11.07
C ARG A 255 -6.40 25.57 12.08
N GLY A 256 -6.05 25.57 13.36
CA GLY A 256 -6.98 25.27 14.46
C GLY A 256 -7.31 23.78 14.62
N ILE A 257 -6.72 22.89 13.81
CA ILE A 257 -6.81 21.44 14.00
C ILE A 257 -5.62 21.00 14.86
N PRO A 258 -5.84 20.35 16.03
CA PRO A 258 -4.76 19.85 16.88
C PRO A 258 -3.82 18.91 16.13
N LEU A 259 -2.52 19.00 16.41
CA LEU A 259 -1.54 18.11 15.76
C LEU A 259 -1.77 16.64 16.12
N GLU A 260 -2.30 16.34 17.31
CA GLU A 260 -2.59 14.95 17.69
C GLU A 260 -3.67 14.31 16.81
N SER A 261 -4.70 15.06 16.41
CA SER A 261 -5.78 14.53 15.58
C SER A 261 -5.36 14.28 14.13
N GLN A 262 -4.32 15.00 13.67
CA GLN A 262 -3.71 14.81 12.34
C GLN A 262 -3.11 13.41 12.19
N CYS A 263 -2.68 12.76 13.28
CA CYS A 263 -2.21 11.37 13.26
C CYS A 263 -3.29 10.39 12.82
N GLY A 264 -4.57 10.73 13.01
CA GLY A 264 -5.69 9.91 12.56
C GLY A 264 -6.42 10.45 11.35
N ARG A 265 -6.17 11.68 10.92
CA ARG A 265 -6.69 12.20 9.65
C ARG A 265 -5.92 13.45 9.26
N LEU A 266 -5.11 13.37 8.22
CA LEU A 266 -4.39 14.53 7.71
C LEU A 266 -5.41 15.58 7.21
N CYS A 267 -5.29 16.80 7.70
CA CYS A 267 -6.05 17.96 7.26
C CYS A 267 -5.10 19.00 6.70
N CYS A 268 -5.29 19.32 5.42
CA CYS A 268 -4.58 20.38 4.72
C CYS A 268 -5.57 21.44 4.24
N GLU A 269 -5.16 22.69 4.17
CA GLU A 269 -5.95 23.80 3.67
C GLU A 269 -5.26 24.47 2.48
N LYS A 270 -6.08 24.95 1.54
CA LYS A 270 -5.61 25.76 0.41
C LYS A 270 -6.59 26.90 0.20
N TRP A 271 -6.10 28.13 0.15
CA TRP A 271 -6.94 29.34 0.08
C TRP A 271 -8.00 29.40 1.19
N SER A 272 -7.60 29.00 2.41
CA SER A 272 -8.46 28.91 3.60
C SER A 272 -9.63 27.91 3.48
N GLN A 273 -9.60 27.01 2.49
CA GLN A 273 -10.56 25.92 2.36
C GLN A 273 -9.93 24.61 2.86
N PRO A 274 -10.57 23.89 3.80
CA PRO A 274 -10.05 22.62 4.30
C PRO A 274 -10.29 21.47 3.32
N PHE A 275 -9.27 20.64 3.16
CA PHE A 275 -9.24 19.41 2.37
C PHE A 275 -8.79 18.25 3.27
N PRO A 276 -9.72 17.59 3.97
CA PRO A 276 -9.38 16.45 4.80
C PRO A 276 -8.99 15.26 3.90
N SER A 277 -7.85 14.65 4.19
CA SER A 277 -7.46 13.37 3.62
C SER A 277 -8.34 12.24 4.17
N ASN A 278 -8.40 11.13 3.44
CA ASN A 278 -8.92 9.85 3.95
C ASN A 278 -7.83 9.02 4.64
N GLU A 279 -6.61 9.56 4.73
CA GLU A 279 -5.44 8.89 5.28
C GLU A 279 -4.82 9.74 6.39
N PRO A 280 -4.14 9.09 7.36
CA PRO A 280 -3.46 9.78 8.45
C PRO A 280 -2.24 10.56 7.98
N ALA A 281 -1.73 11.46 8.81
CA ALA A 281 -0.36 11.93 8.67
C ALA A 281 0.62 10.74 8.73
N ALA A 282 1.73 10.82 8.00
CA ALA A 282 2.70 9.74 7.92
C ALA A 282 3.25 9.37 9.32
N ASP A 283 3.55 8.09 9.56
CA ASP A 283 4.18 7.69 10.83
C ASP A 283 5.50 8.43 11.01
N GLY A 284 5.83 8.81 12.24
CA GLY A 284 6.99 9.63 12.57
C GLY A 284 6.74 11.14 12.51
N THR A 285 5.59 11.59 11.98
CA THR A 285 5.24 13.02 11.95
C THR A 285 5.14 13.56 13.37
N THR A 286 5.76 14.70 13.66
CA THR A 286 5.70 15.29 15.00
C THR A 286 4.27 15.75 15.31
N CYS A 287 3.71 15.26 16.42
CA CYS A 287 2.34 15.59 16.85
C CYS A 287 2.29 16.28 18.22
N GLY A 288 3.45 16.52 18.84
CA GLY A 288 3.58 17.22 20.10
C GLY A 288 5.00 17.11 20.67
N PRO A 289 5.28 17.74 21.82
CA PRO A 289 6.59 17.66 22.48
C PRO A 289 6.97 16.21 22.78
N ASN A 290 8.07 15.73 22.17
CA ASN A 290 8.53 14.33 22.26
C ASN A 290 7.48 13.27 21.84
N LYS A 291 6.52 13.65 20.99
CA LYS A 291 5.49 12.75 20.45
C LYS A 291 5.50 12.73 18.93
N VAL A 292 5.19 11.58 18.36
CA VAL A 292 5.10 11.34 16.92
C VAL A 292 3.86 10.50 16.58
N CYS A 293 3.36 10.65 15.37
CA CYS A 293 2.29 9.79 14.85
C CYS A 293 2.82 8.36 14.65
N PHE A 294 2.07 7.36 15.06
CA PHE A 294 2.36 5.96 14.79
C PHE A 294 1.07 5.15 14.82
N ASN A 295 0.77 4.40 13.75
CA ASN A 295 -0.44 3.58 13.62
C ASN A 295 -1.74 4.35 13.94
N GLY A 296 -1.82 5.60 13.48
CA GLY A 296 -3.01 6.44 13.66
C GLY A 296 -3.04 7.26 14.95
N GLU A 297 -2.06 7.10 15.85
CA GLU A 297 -2.09 7.65 17.20
C GLU A 297 -0.90 8.59 17.46
N CYS A 298 -1.11 9.62 18.29
CA CYS A 298 -0.02 10.49 18.74
C CYS A 298 0.64 9.91 20.01
N LEU A 299 1.77 9.24 19.84
CA LEU A 299 2.46 8.50 20.90
C LEU A 299 3.78 9.17 21.28
N HIS A 300 4.23 8.97 22.51
CA HIS A 300 5.59 9.36 22.89
C HIS A 300 6.63 8.56 22.12
N LYS A 301 7.75 9.19 21.74
CA LYS A 301 8.83 8.52 20.98
C LYS A 301 9.35 7.23 21.65
N PHE A 302 9.39 7.18 22.98
CA PHE A 302 9.84 6.00 23.73
C PHE A 302 8.83 4.83 23.69
N ALA A 303 7.58 5.09 23.31
CA ALA A 303 6.52 4.08 23.22
C ALA A 303 6.43 3.46 21.82
N ILE A 304 7.21 3.96 20.86
CA ILE A 304 7.29 3.38 19.52
C ILE A 304 8.13 2.10 19.60
N PRO A 305 7.62 0.95 19.12
CA PRO A 305 8.39 -0.29 19.06
C PRO A 305 9.67 -0.13 18.23
N SER A 306 10.69 -0.93 18.54
CA SER A 306 11.82 -1.11 17.64
C SER A 306 11.34 -1.71 16.31
N LEU A 307 11.81 -1.14 15.21
CA LEU A 307 11.34 -1.44 13.86
C LEU A 307 12.22 -2.47 13.14
#